data_AF-A0A5J4SJU1-F1
#
_entry.id   AF-A0A5J4SJU1-F1
#
_cell.length_a   1.000
_cell.length_b   1.000
_cell.length_c   1.000
_cell.angle_alpha   90.00
_cell.angle_beta   90.00
_cell.angle_gamma   90.00
#
_symmetry.space_group_name_H-M   'P 1'
#
loop_
_entity.id
_entity.type
_entity.pdbx_description
1 polymer ?
#
loop_
_entity_poly.entity_id
_entity_poly.type
_entity_poly.pdbx_seq_one_letter_code
_entity_poly.pdbx_strand_id
1 'polypeptide(L)'
;MRIGWATKLKKMCIKNSFIFPMIFTGILFLSSCSTTKNLPEGEALYIGQKKMQIDSLPKTQTGHIVWEEIEAVLSASPNNSLFGSATMRYWPPVGLWIYNRYVNAKTKLGKFIFDKLATKPVLISTINPDIRVKVANTLLHDYGYFTGTVSYALFPHAKNYSKRRCMNYLSDVS
;
A
#
# COMPACT_ATOMS: atom_id res chain seq x y z
N MET A 1 29.11 -12.30 75.72
CA MET A 1 30.19 -11.84 74.80
C MET A 1 30.17 -12.74 73.56
N ARG A 2 30.15 -12.16 72.34
CA ARG A 2 30.18 -12.76 70.98
C ARG A 2 28.89 -13.49 70.53
N ILE A 3 27.89 -12.79 69.99
CA ILE A 3 27.69 -12.36 68.58
C ILE A 3 27.74 -13.54 67.60
N GLY A 4 26.55 -14.01 67.19
CA GLY A 4 26.36 -14.88 66.03
C GLY A 4 26.38 -14.08 64.73
N TRP A 5 27.01 -14.64 63.69
CA TRP A 5 26.96 -14.10 62.34
C TRP A 5 26.30 -15.12 61.42
N ALA A 6 25.09 -14.76 60.98
CA ALA A 6 24.40 -15.39 59.87
C ALA A 6 24.90 -14.77 58.56
N THR A 7 25.21 -15.59 57.57
CA THR A 7 25.35 -15.13 56.17
C THR A 7 24.55 -16.04 55.25
N LYS A 8 23.26 -15.70 55.09
CA LYS A 8 22.39 -16.25 54.04
C LYS A 8 22.57 -15.38 52.80
N LEU A 9 23.39 -15.83 51.86
CA LEU A 9 23.52 -15.22 50.53
C LEU A 9 22.18 -15.34 49.79
N LYS A 10 21.41 -14.24 49.73
CA LYS A 10 20.26 -14.14 48.84
C LYS A 10 20.78 -14.00 47.40
N LYS A 11 20.67 -15.06 46.62
CA LYS A 11 20.70 -14.98 45.15
C LYS A 11 19.57 -14.07 44.70
N MET A 12 19.91 -12.89 44.20
CA MET A 12 18.96 -11.96 43.59
C MET A 12 18.72 -12.40 42.15
N CYS A 13 17.73 -13.26 41.93
CA CYS A 13 17.20 -13.54 40.59
C CYS A 13 16.38 -12.34 40.12
N ILE A 14 16.98 -11.50 39.28
CA ILE A 14 16.29 -10.45 38.53
C ILE A 14 15.37 -11.16 37.53
N LYS A 15 14.05 -11.11 37.74
CA LYS A 15 13.05 -11.72 36.85
C LYS A 15 13.03 -10.98 35.50
N ASN A 16 13.58 -11.63 34.47
CA ASN A 16 13.57 -11.24 33.06
C ASN A 16 12.16 -11.22 32.39
N SER A 17 11.07 -11.17 33.17
CA SER A 17 9.69 -11.39 32.70
C SER A 17 8.94 -10.11 32.34
N PHE A 18 9.46 -8.93 32.68
CA PHE A 18 8.77 -7.64 32.48
C PHE A 18 9.25 -6.84 31.26
N ILE A 19 10.36 -7.24 30.63
CA ILE A 19 10.91 -6.53 29.46
C ILE A 19 10.09 -6.83 28.19
N PHE A 20 9.58 -8.07 28.06
CA PHE A 20 8.82 -8.52 26.89
C PHE A 20 7.50 -7.76 26.64
N PRO A 21 6.64 -7.49 27.64
CA PRO A 21 5.42 -6.70 27.41
C PRO A 21 5.70 -5.22 27.13
N MET A 22 6.82 -4.65 27.60
CA MET A 22 7.14 -3.23 27.39
C MET A 22 7.53 -2.93 25.93
N ILE A 23 8.23 -3.85 25.27
CA ILE A 23 8.60 -3.75 23.84
C ILE A 23 7.36 -3.88 22.95
N PHE A 24 6.46 -4.82 23.27
CA PHE A 24 5.21 -5.01 22.53
C PHE A 24 4.28 -3.79 22.64
N THR A 25 4.19 -3.18 23.82
CA THR A 25 3.38 -1.98 24.05
C THR A 25 3.97 -0.74 23.36
N GLY A 26 5.29 -0.63 23.22
CA GLY A 26 5.94 0.48 22.50
C GLY A 26 5.66 0.51 20.98
N ILE A 27 5.47 -0.66 20.36
CA ILE A 27 5.14 -0.78 18.92
C ILE A 27 3.71 -0.29 18.62
N LEU A 28 2.78 -0.43 19.57
CA LEU A 28 1.38 -0.01 19.42
C LEU A 28 1.20 1.51 19.27
N PHE A 29 2.11 2.32 19.82
CA PHE A 29 2.02 3.79 19.79
C PHE A 29 2.56 4.46 18.51
N LEU A 30 3.14 3.71 17.57
CA LEU A 30 3.65 4.27 16.29
C LEU A 30 2.59 4.37 15.17
N SER A 31 1.32 4.08 15.49
CA SER A 31 0.23 3.93 14.53
C SER A 31 -0.39 5.23 14.00
N SER A 32 0.09 6.41 14.42
CA SER A 32 -0.55 7.71 14.11
C SER A 32 0.10 8.53 12.98
N CYS A 33 1.07 7.97 12.25
CA CYS A 33 1.69 8.74 11.16
C CYS A 33 0.76 8.81 9.92
N SER A 34 0.35 10.02 9.53
CA SER A 34 -0.46 10.25 8.34
C SER A 34 0.37 10.11 7.06
N THR A 35 -0.10 9.28 6.11
CA THR A 35 0.57 9.06 4.82
C THR A 35 0.25 10.13 3.76
N THR A 36 -0.69 11.03 4.03
CA THR A 36 -1.21 11.99 3.03
C THR A 36 -0.91 13.45 3.36
N LYS A 37 -0.05 13.72 4.35
CA LYS A 37 0.18 15.08 4.86
C LYS A 37 0.92 15.97 3.85
N ASN A 38 1.95 15.45 3.18
CA ASN A 38 2.81 16.19 2.25
C ASN A 38 2.52 15.80 0.79
N LEU A 39 1.27 15.48 0.46
CA LEU A 39 0.87 15.32 -0.94
C LEU A 39 0.69 16.70 -1.58
N PRO A 40 1.00 16.85 -2.88
CA PRO A 40 0.67 18.06 -3.64
C PRO A 40 -0.83 18.39 -3.57
N GLU A 41 -1.15 19.67 -3.71
CA GLU A 41 -2.54 20.13 -3.69
C GLU A 41 -3.33 19.56 -4.89
N GLY A 42 -4.57 19.15 -4.64
CA GLY A 42 -5.43 18.53 -5.65
C GLY A 42 -5.14 17.05 -5.94
N GLU A 43 -4.05 16.48 -5.41
CA GLU A 43 -3.70 15.09 -5.68
C GLU A 43 -4.20 14.10 -4.62
N ALA A 44 -4.37 12.84 -5.07
CA ALA A 44 -4.77 11.73 -4.24
C ALA A 44 -3.77 10.58 -4.32
N LEU A 45 -3.49 9.98 -3.16
CA LEU A 45 -2.68 8.78 -3.02
C LEU A 45 -3.43 7.58 -3.62
N TYR A 46 -2.78 6.88 -4.54
CA TYR A 46 -3.26 5.62 -5.07
C TYR A 46 -2.94 4.48 -4.09
N ILE A 47 -3.97 3.79 -3.62
CA ILE A 47 -3.84 2.73 -2.60
C ILE A 47 -4.14 1.32 -3.12
N GLY A 48 -4.25 1.17 -4.44
CA GLY A 48 -4.46 -0.09 -5.13
C GLY A 48 -5.79 -0.17 -5.87
N GLN A 49 -5.96 -1.26 -6.60
CA GLN A 49 -7.17 -1.59 -7.34
C GLN A 49 -8.03 -2.61 -6.58
N LYS A 50 -9.34 -2.55 -6.78
CA LYS A 50 -10.26 -3.64 -6.43
C LYS A 50 -10.20 -4.73 -7.49
N LYS A 51 -10.73 -5.91 -7.15
CA LYS A 51 -10.93 -6.98 -8.14
C LYS A 51 -11.84 -6.44 -9.25
N MET A 52 -11.41 -6.61 -10.49
CA MET A 52 -12.15 -6.14 -11.67
C MET A 52 -13.51 -6.83 -11.75
N GLN A 53 -14.54 -6.07 -12.11
CA GLN A 53 -15.90 -6.58 -12.30
C GLN A 53 -16.16 -6.78 -13.78
N ILE A 54 -16.63 -7.98 -14.13
CA ILE A 54 -16.91 -8.40 -15.49
C ILE A 54 -18.38 -8.80 -15.56
N ASP A 55 -19.12 -8.24 -16.51
CA ASP A 55 -20.52 -8.58 -16.70
C ASP A 55 -20.71 -9.93 -17.42
N SER A 56 -19.76 -10.32 -18.28
CA SER A 56 -19.73 -11.61 -18.99
C SER A 56 -18.33 -12.24 -18.95
N LEU A 57 -18.19 -13.39 -18.26
CA LEU A 57 -16.93 -14.15 -18.27
C LEU A 57 -16.68 -14.74 -19.67
N PRO A 58 -15.47 -14.58 -20.25
CA PRO A 58 -15.12 -15.23 -21.50
C PRO A 58 -15.18 -16.75 -21.32
N LYS A 59 -15.91 -17.42 -22.22
CA LYS A 59 -16.09 -18.89 -22.19
C LYS A 59 -15.03 -19.64 -22.99
N THR A 60 -14.22 -18.92 -23.76
CA THR A 60 -13.22 -19.47 -24.68
C THR A 60 -11.82 -19.29 -24.12
N GLN A 61 -10.89 -20.16 -24.53
CA GLN A 61 -9.47 -20.03 -24.16
C GLN A 61 -8.89 -18.69 -24.62
N THR A 62 -9.24 -18.25 -25.84
CA THR A 62 -8.84 -16.94 -26.36
C THR A 62 -9.31 -15.81 -25.45
N GLY A 63 -10.58 -15.84 -25.00
CA GLY A 63 -11.08 -14.80 -24.11
C GLY A 63 -10.36 -14.76 -22.75
N HIS A 64 -9.87 -15.89 -22.23
CA HIS A 64 -9.04 -15.89 -21.02
C HIS A 64 -7.67 -15.23 -21.24
N ILE A 65 -7.03 -15.44 -22.39
CA ILE A 65 -5.75 -14.81 -22.75
C ILE A 65 -5.92 -13.30 -22.87
N VAL A 66 -6.95 -12.87 -23.62
CA VAL A 66 -7.29 -11.45 -23.78
C VAL A 66 -7.54 -10.80 -22.43
N TRP A 67 -8.24 -11.51 -21.54
CA TRP A 67 -8.50 -11.03 -20.20
C TRP A 67 -7.23 -10.83 -19.37
N GLU A 68 -6.32 -11.81 -19.39
CA GLU A 68 -5.03 -11.72 -18.70
C GLU A 68 -4.21 -10.53 -19.21
N GLU A 69 -4.23 -10.28 -20.51
CA GLU A 69 -3.53 -9.14 -21.12
C GLU A 69 -4.15 -7.79 -20.72
N ILE A 70 -5.48 -7.69 -20.71
CA ILE A 70 -6.20 -6.52 -20.22
C ILE A 70 -5.89 -6.27 -18.75
N GLU A 71 -5.92 -7.31 -17.92
CA GLU A 71 -5.57 -7.20 -16.51
C GLU A 71 -4.12 -6.72 -16.34
N ALA A 72 -3.19 -7.21 -17.14
CA ALA A 72 -1.79 -6.77 -17.14
C ALA A 72 -1.62 -5.29 -17.53
N VAL A 73 -2.34 -4.82 -18.56
CA VAL A 73 -2.31 -3.40 -18.99
C VAL A 73 -2.89 -2.48 -17.92
N LEU A 74 -4.00 -2.88 -17.32
CA LEU A 74 -4.70 -2.10 -16.31
C LEU A 74 -4.00 -2.12 -14.95
N SER A 75 -3.19 -3.16 -14.68
CA SER A 75 -2.47 -3.37 -13.43
C SER A 75 -1.48 -2.23 -13.17
N ALA A 76 -1.75 -1.51 -12.08
CA ALA A 76 -0.86 -0.48 -11.54
C ALA A 76 -0.52 -0.81 -10.08
N SER A 77 0.76 -0.95 -9.79
CA SER A 77 1.27 -1.28 -8.46
C SER A 77 1.20 -0.06 -7.51
N PRO A 78 0.49 -0.15 -6.37
CA PRO A 78 0.51 0.90 -5.35
C PRO A 78 1.82 0.86 -4.54
N ASN A 79 2.03 1.87 -3.69
CA ASN A 79 3.06 1.79 -2.67
C ASN A 79 2.89 0.53 -1.80
N ASN A 80 4.02 -0.09 -1.44
CA ASN A 80 4.05 -1.27 -0.57
C ASN A 80 3.35 -2.49 -1.19
N SER A 81 3.22 -2.53 -2.52
CA SER A 81 2.71 -3.70 -3.25
C SER A 81 3.53 -4.96 -2.95
N LEU A 82 2.83 -6.08 -2.84
CA LEU A 82 3.44 -7.41 -2.72
C LEU A 82 3.68 -7.96 -4.12
N PHE A 83 4.95 -8.22 -4.46
CA PHE A 83 5.37 -8.77 -5.75
C PHE A 83 4.86 -7.98 -6.98
N GLY A 84 4.65 -6.66 -6.85
CA GLY A 84 4.12 -5.84 -7.94
C GLY A 84 2.61 -6.00 -8.18
N SER A 85 1.90 -6.76 -7.34
CA SER A 85 0.44 -6.86 -7.38
C SER A 85 -0.23 -5.49 -7.21
N ALA A 86 -1.18 -5.19 -8.08
CA ALA A 86 -1.97 -3.98 -7.99
C ALA A 86 -3.06 -4.02 -6.89
N THR A 87 -3.40 -5.21 -6.41
CA THR A 87 -4.45 -5.43 -5.39
C THR A 87 -3.86 -5.71 -4.01
N MET A 88 -2.75 -6.45 -3.94
CA MET A 88 -2.12 -6.85 -2.69
C MET A 88 -1.00 -5.90 -2.28
N ARG A 89 -1.07 -5.39 -1.05
CA ARG A 89 -0.03 -4.54 -0.45
C ARG A 89 0.14 -4.87 1.03
N TYR A 90 1.36 -4.69 1.55
CA TYR A 90 1.64 -4.91 2.95
C TYR A 90 1.27 -3.71 3.82
N TRP A 91 0.90 -3.99 5.08
CA TRP A 91 0.66 -3.00 6.12
C TRP A 91 1.60 -3.32 7.30
N PRO A 92 2.30 -2.34 7.90
CA PRO A 92 2.15 -0.87 7.79
C PRO A 92 2.92 -0.20 6.63
N PRO A 93 2.52 1.03 6.20
CA PRO A 93 3.10 1.74 5.06
C PRO A 93 4.34 2.55 5.46
N VAL A 94 5.37 1.87 5.99
CA VAL A 94 6.54 2.50 6.65
C VAL A 94 7.25 3.51 5.74
N GLY A 95 7.46 3.19 4.47
CA GLY A 95 8.14 4.09 3.52
C GLY A 95 7.40 5.41 3.30
N LEU A 96 6.06 5.41 3.31
CA LEU A 96 5.25 6.62 3.23
C LEU A 96 5.26 7.42 4.53
N TRP A 97 5.36 6.76 5.69
CA TRP A 97 5.54 7.44 6.97
C TRP A 97 6.88 8.18 7.03
N ILE A 98 7.95 7.50 6.61
CA ILE A 98 9.29 8.09 6.54
C ILE A 98 9.30 9.24 5.55
N TYR A 99 8.68 9.08 4.37
CA TYR A 99 8.52 10.18 3.41
C TYR A 99 7.87 11.40 4.06
N ASN A 100 6.70 11.24 4.67
CA ASN A 100 5.98 12.36 5.28
C ASN A 100 6.72 13.01 6.46
N ARG A 101 7.53 12.23 7.19
CA ARG A 101 8.31 12.73 8.33
C ARG A 101 9.56 13.48 7.89
N TYR A 102 10.25 13.01 6.85
CA TYR A 102 11.61 13.43 6.51
C TYR A 102 11.72 14.14 5.14
N VAL A 103 10.65 14.34 4.38
CA VAL A 103 10.69 15.07 3.09
C VAL A 103 11.33 16.46 3.21
N ASN A 104 11.16 17.13 4.36
CA ASN A 104 11.74 18.44 4.66
C ASN A 104 12.91 18.37 5.66
N ALA A 105 13.59 17.22 5.78
CA ALA A 105 14.67 17.04 6.75
C ALA A 105 15.91 17.88 6.40
N LYS A 106 16.36 18.69 7.35
CA LYS A 106 17.57 19.52 7.21
C LYS A 106 18.84 18.83 7.70
N THR A 107 18.71 17.88 8.62
CA THR A 107 19.85 17.17 9.23
C THR A 107 20.40 16.07 8.32
N LYS A 108 21.72 15.82 8.37
CA LYS A 108 22.39 14.78 7.57
C LYS A 108 21.81 13.38 7.83
N LEU A 109 21.57 13.05 9.10
CA LEU A 109 20.96 11.77 9.49
C LEU A 109 19.53 11.63 8.95
N GLY A 110 18.73 12.70 9.01
CA GLY A 110 17.36 12.68 8.49
C GLY A 110 17.30 12.48 6.98
N LYS A 111 18.21 13.12 6.24
CA LYS A 111 18.37 12.91 4.78
C LYS A 111 18.79 11.48 4.47
N PHE A 112 19.76 10.93 5.18
CA PHE A 112 20.19 9.54 5.00
C PHE A 112 19.03 8.54 5.21
N ILE A 113 18.22 8.73 6.25
CA ILE A 113 17.02 7.91 6.50
C ILE A 113 16.01 8.06 5.36
N PHE A 114 15.76 9.29 4.90
CA PHE A 114 14.86 9.56 3.78
C PHE A 114 15.34 8.84 2.51
N ASP A 115 16.61 9.01 2.14
CA ASP A 115 17.17 8.46 0.91
C ASP A 115 17.18 6.92 0.91
N LYS A 116 17.31 6.29 2.07
CA LYS A 116 17.36 4.82 2.20
C LYS A 116 16.00 4.16 2.40
N LEU A 117 15.08 4.81 3.11
CA LEU A 117 13.87 4.16 3.60
C LEU A 117 12.57 4.84 3.17
N ALA A 118 12.60 6.09 2.70
CA ALA A 118 11.40 6.75 2.21
C ALA A 118 10.95 6.15 0.87
N THR A 119 9.64 6.11 0.66
CA THR A 119 9.05 5.78 -0.63
C THR A 119 8.25 6.96 -1.12
N LYS A 120 8.50 7.38 -2.37
CA LYS A 120 7.70 8.45 -2.99
C LYS A 120 6.24 7.99 -3.14
N PRO A 121 5.26 8.84 -2.83
CA PRO A 121 3.85 8.49 -2.98
C PRO A 121 3.51 8.25 -4.45
N VAL A 122 2.81 7.14 -4.73
CA VAL A 122 2.22 6.85 -6.04
C VAL A 122 0.85 7.52 -6.09
N LEU A 123 0.66 8.38 -7.08
CA LEU A 123 -0.52 9.24 -7.18
C LEU A 123 -1.41 8.76 -8.32
N ILE A 124 -2.69 9.11 -8.27
CA ILE A 124 -3.63 8.85 -9.37
C ILE A 124 -3.15 9.51 -10.67
N SER A 125 -2.61 10.73 -10.57
CA SER A 125 -2.01 11.45 -11.69
C SER A 125 -0.81 10.70 -12.29
N THR A 126 0.01 10.05 -11.46
CA THR A 126 1.18 9.28 -11.90
C THR A 126 0.82 8.03 -12.69
N ILE A 127 -0.22 7.29 -12.25
CA ILE A 127 -0.61 6.05 -12.93
C ILE A 127 -1.46 6.29 -14.19
N ASN A 128 -2.06 7.48 -14.30
CA ASN A 128 -2.91 7.95 -15.39
C ASN A 128 -3.90 6.87 -15.90
N PRO A 129 -5.01 6.64 -15.17
CA PRO A 129 -5.94 5.57 -15.51
C PRO A 129 -6.61 5.77 -16.88
N ASP A 130 -6.78 7.02 -17.32
CA ASP A 130 -7.36 7.34 -18.62
C ASP A 130 -6.56 6.74 -19.78
N ILE A 131 -5.22 6.79 -19.69
CA ILE A 131 -4.34 6.20 -20.70
C ILE A 131 -4.45 4.68 -20.67
N ARG A 132 -4.44 4.06 -19.50
CA ARG A 132 -4.51 2.60 -19.36
C ARG A 132 -5.82 2.03 -19.88
N VAL A 133 -6.93 2.68 -19.57
CA VAL A 133 -8.24 2.32 -20.11
C VAL A 133 -8.29 2.47 -21.62
N LYS A 134 -7.68 3.53 -22.18
CA LYS A 134 -7.57 3.67 -23.63
C LYS A 134 -6.82 2.50 -24.27
N VAL A 135 -5.66 2.12 -23.70
CA VAL A 135 -4.90 0.97 -24.19
C VAL A 135 -5.70 -0.33 -24.07
N ALA A 136 -6.39 -0.55 -22.97
CA ALA A 136 -7.24 -1.74 -22.78
C ALA A 136 -8.40 -1.81 -23.78
N ASN A 137 -9.03 -0.67 -24.10
CA ASN A 137 -10.06 -0.60 -25.14
C ASN A 137 -9.49 -0.91 -26.54
N THR A 138 -8.30 -0.41 -26.85
CA THR A 138 -7.62 -0.76 -28.11
C THR A 138 -7.34 -2.25 -28.18
N LEU A 139 -6.85 -2.87 -27.10
CA LEU A 139 -6.63 -4.32 -27.06
C LEU A 139 -7.92 -5.10 -27.28
N LEU A 140 -9.03 -4.72 -26.63
CA LEU A 140 -10.34 -5.36 -26.88
C LEU A 140 -10.70 -5.35 -28.37
N HIS A 141 -10.53 -4.19 -29.03
CA HIS A 141 -10.81 -4.05 -30.45
C HIS A 141 -9.87 -4.90 -31.33
N ASP A 142 -8.58 -4.98 -31.01
CA ASP A 142 -7.60 -5.78 -31.74
C ASP A 142 -7.93 -7.29 -31.69
N TYR A 143 -8.55 -7.74 -30.59
CA TYR A 143 -9.06 -9.10 -30.42
C TYR A 143 -10.49 -9.32 -30.94
N GLY A 144 -11.11 -8.31 -31.57
CA GLY A 144 -12.43 -8.41 -32.20
C GLY A 144 -13.63 -8.07 -31.31
N TYR A 145 -13.41 -7.58 -30.09
CA TYR A 145 -14.46 -7.11 -29.17
C TYR A 145 -14.77 -5.63 -29.42
N PHE A 146 -15.38 -5.31 -30.57
CA PHE A 146 -15.65 -3.92 -30.98
C PHE A 146 -16.74 -3.19 -30.17
N THR A 147 -17.60 -3.96 -29.50
CA THR A 147 -18.64 -3.48 -28.59
C THR A 147 -18.18 -3.49 -27.13
N GLY A 148 -17.03 -4.12 -26.85
CA GLY A 148 -16.48 -4.22 -25.52
C GLY A 148 -15.94 -2.87 -25.05
N THR A 149 -16.20 -2.53 -23.80
CA THR A 149 -15.68 -1.30 -23.20
C THR A 149 -15.11 -1.54 -21.81
N VAL A 150 -13.97 -0.91 -21.55
CA VAL A 150 -13.35 -0.80 -20.24
C VAL A 150 -13.56 0.63 -19.75
N SER A 151 -13.98 0.75 -18.49
CA SER A 151 -14.09 2.00 -17.78
C SER A 151 -13.51 1.85 -16.36
N TYR A 152 -13.34 2.97 -15.66
CA TYR A 152 -12.84 2.96 -14.29
C TYR A 152 -13.64 3.90 -13.40
N ALA A 153 -13.66 3.57 -12.11
CA ALA A 153 -14.25 4.41 -11.08
C ALA A 153 -13.28 4.57 -9.90
N LEU A 154 -13.20 5.78 -9.37
CA LEU A 154 -12.33 6.12 -8.23
C LEU A 154 -13.15 6.28 -6.96
N PHE A 155 -12.90 5.40 -5.99
CA PHE A 155 -13.58 5.40 -4.70
C PHE A 155 -12.68 5.95 -3.59
N PRO A 156 -13.19 6.80 -2.69
CA PRO A 156 -12.47 7.15 -1.47
C PRO A 156 -12.27 5.90 -0.61
N HIS A 157 -11.12 5.77 0.03
CA HIS A 157 -10.81 4.62 0.90
C HIS A 157 -11.80 4.50 2.07
N ALA A 158 -12.14 5.64 2.66
CA ALA A 158 -13.09 5.77 3.76
C ALA A 158 -13.53 7.24 3.85
N LYS A 159 -14.70 7.48 4.46
CA LYS A 159 -15.35 8.80 4.55
C LYS A 159 -14.42 9.91 5.07
N ASN A 160 -13.53 9.58 6.01
CA ASN A 160 -12.60 10.52 6.63
C ASN A 160 -11.24 10.66 5.91
N TYR A 161 -11.02 9.94 4.81
CA TYR A 161 -9.73 9.89 4.11
C TYR A 161 -9.89 10.22 2.62
N SER A 162 -10.31 11.47 2.35
CA SER A 162 -10.57 11.96 0.99
C SER A 162 -9.35 11.93 0.05
N LYS A 163 -8.14 12.06 0.60
CA LYS A 163 -6.87 12.05 -0.15
C LYS A 163 -6.33 10.66 -0.49
N ARG A 164 -7.10 9.59 -0.25
CA ARG A 164 -6.75 8.20 -0.61
C ARG A 164 -7.82 7.62 -1.51
N ARG A 165 -7.42 7.14 -2.69
CA ARG A 165 -8.34 6.61 -3.69
C ARG A 165 -7.97 5.18 -4.07
N CYS A 166 -8.97 4.31 -4.01
CA CYS A 166 -8.95 3.00 -4.64
C CYS A 166 -9.54 3.12 -6.04
N MET A 167 -9.02 2.32 -6.96
CA MET A 167 -9.59 2.22 -8.30
C MET A 167 -10.39 0.93 -8.45
N ASN A 168 -11.45 0.96 -9.24
CA ASN A 168 -12.13 -0.22 -9.73
C ASN A 168 -12.24 -0.11 -11.25
N TYR A 169 -11.97 -1.19 -11.95
CA TYR A 169 -12.22 -1.28 -13.38
C TYR A 169 -13.52 -2.05 -13.61
N LEU A 170 -14.31 -1.57 -14.57
CA LEU A 170 -15.54 -2.17 -15.03
C LEU A 170 -15.33 -2.51 -16.50
N SER A 171 -15.50 -3.77 -16.85
CA SER A 171 -15.38 -4.23 -18.23
C SER A 171 -16.69 -4.87 -18.67
N ASP A 172 -17.25 -4.32 -19.73
CA ASP A 172 -18.34 -4.93 -20.47
C ASP A 172 -17.75 -5.58 -21.72
N VAL A 173 -17.87 -6.90 -21.83
CA VAL A 173 -17.36 -7.70 -22.95
C VAL A 173 -18.58 -8.37 -23.62
N SER A 174 -19.53 -7.53 -24.04
CA SER A 174 -20.72 -7.94 -24.79
C SER A 174 -20.42 -8.13 -26.27
#